data_AF-A0A0W0VQ80-F1
#
_entry.id   AF-A0A0W0VQ80-F1
#
_cell.length_a   1.000
_cell.length_b   1.000
_cell.length_c   1.000
_cell.angle_alpha   90.00
_cell.angle_beta   90.00
_cell.angle_gamma   90.00
#
_symmetry.space_group_name_H-M   'P 1'
#
loop_
_entity.id
_entity.type
_entity.pdbx_description
1 polymer ?
#
loop_
_entity_poly.entity_id
_entity_poly.type
_entity_poly.pdbx_seq_one_letter_code
_entity_poly.pdbx_strand_id
1 'polypeptide(L)'
;MSAKLYEVDPLTESVDDYHTKTEVINFHKQMKAMALQGDAVAAYRLARDFPQNSDDYLKWLKKAADSGLTNAKLDLAISLAQSKSVSKLQQAADYFVQVLRSKDRFIKDQAEDFLSQNRSLFAEVTRQMNGNKITSSSNHFFAPDPARVEDNNQVLAALKVK
;
A
#
# COMPACT_ATOMS: atom_id res chain seq x y z
N MET A 1 -53.00 -48.80 5.93
CA MET A 1 -51.52 -48.87 5.99
C MET A 1 -50.99 -47.53 5.54
N SER A 2 -50.25 -46.86 6.41
CA SER A 2 -50.06 -45.41 6.46
C SER A 2 -49.06 -44.89 5.42
N ALA A 3 -49.48 -43.89 4.64
CA ALA A 3 -48.56 -42.99 3.96
C ALA A 3 -48.00 -42.01 5.00
N LYS A 4 -46.71 -42.13 5.33
CA LYS A 4 -45.98 -41.10 6.08
C LYS A 4 -45.77 -39.92 5.13
N LEU A 5 -46.66 -38.94 5.19
CA LEU A 5 -46.43 -37.60 4.66
C LEU A 5 -45.30 -36.99 5.50
N TYR A 6 -44.16 -36.70 4.87
CA TYR A 6 -43.15 -35.84 5.45
C TYR A 6 -43.72 -34.43 5.50
N GLU A 7 -44.14 -34.02 6.69
CA GLU A 7 -44.50 -32.63 6.99
C GLU A 7 -43.20 -31.83 6.99
N VAL A 8 -42.97 -31.06 5.92
CA VAL A 8 -41.85 -30.13 5.82
C VAL A 8 -42.24 -28.90 6.63
N ASP A 9 -41.68 -28.79 7.83
CA ASP A 9 -41.96 -27.68 8.77
C ASP A 9 -41.32 -26.38 8.23
N PRO A 10 -42.11 -25.33 7.89
CA PRO A 10 -41.59 -24.10 7.30
C PRO A 10 -41.28 -23.06 8.40
N LEU A 11 -40.50 -23.45 9.41
CA LEU A 11 -40.05 -22.56 10.46
C LEU A 11 -38.54 -22.25 10.32
N THR A 12 -38.33 -21.24 9.47
CA THR A 12 -37.43 -20.10 9.71
C THR A 12 -35.92 -20.37 9.72
N GLU A 13 -35.41 -20.51 8.51
CA GLU A 13 -34.27 -19.76 7.98
C GLU A 13 -34.10 -18.35 8.62
N SER A 14 -32.85 -17.99 8.98
CA SER A 14 -32.39 -16.66 9.42
C SER A 14 -32.61 -16.24 10.90
N VAL A 15 -31.84 -16.84 11.80
CA VAL A 15 -31.60 -16.29 13.17
C VAL A 15 -30.17 -15.72 13.32
N ASP A 16 -29.32 -15.81 12.29
CA ASP A 16 -27.88 -15.52 12.38
C ASP A 16 -27.38 -14.16 11.83
N ASP A 17 -28.25 -13.23 11.38
CA ASP A 17 -27.78 -12.06 10.59
C ASP A 17 -28.04 -10.66 11.20
N TYR A 18 -28.72 -10.54 12.35
CA TYR A 18 -29.05 -9.22 12.93
C TYR A 18 -28.07 -8.70 13.99
N HIS A 19 -27.62 -9.57 14.90
CA HIS A 19 -26.67 -9.19 15.96
C HIS A 19 -25.26 -8.95 15.38
N THR A 20 -24.83 -9.82 14.47
CA THR A 20 -23.57 -9.70 13.71
C THR A 20 -23.55 -8.41 12.90
N LYS A 21 -24.65 -8.08 12.20
CA LYS A 21 -24.76 -6.83 11.44
C LYS A 21 -24.70 -5.60 12.34
N THR A 22 -25.31 -5.65 13.52
CA THR A 22 -25.29 -4.55 14.48
C THR A 22 -23.90 -4.36 15.10
N GLU A 23 -23.22 -5.45 15.46
CA GLU A 23 -21.85 -5.42 15.96
C GLU A 23 -20.85 -4.93 14.92
N VAL A 24 -20.99 -5.37 13.66
CA VAL A 24 -20.16 -4.91 12.54
C VAL A 24 -20.38 -3.42 12.27
N ILE A 25 -21.63 -2.94 12.27
CA ILE A 25 -21.94 -1.50 12.11
C ILE A 25 -21.34 -0.69 13.27
N ASN A 26 -21.48 -1.16 14.50
CA ASN A 26 -20.93 -0.47 15.67
C ASN A 26 -19.41 -0.46 15.66
N PHE A 27 -18.79 -1.59 15.31
CA PHE A 27 -17.33 -1.72 15.17
C PHE A 27 -16.80 -0.80 14.08
N HIS A 28 -17.44 -0.76 12.91
CA HIS A 28 -17.05 0.14 11.82
C HIS A 28 -17.17 1.61 12.23
N LYS A 29 -18.25 1.99 12.95
CA LYS A 29 -18.42 3.34 13.50
C LYS A 29 -17.30 3.70 14.49
N GLN A 30 -16.94 2.77 15.36
CA GLN A 30 -15.85 2.95 16.32
C GLN A 30 -14.49 3.07 15.60
N MET A 31 -14.21 2.21 14.61
CA MET A 31 -13.00 2.31 13.78
C MET A 31 -12.92 3.66 13.08
N LYS A 32 -14.02 4.15 12.51
CA LYS A 32 -14.10 5.48 11.90
C LYS A 32 -13.78 6.59 12.89
N ALA A 33 -14.30 6.50 14.12
CA ALA A 33 -13.97 7.47 15.16
C ALA A 33 -12.46 7.44 15.51
N MET A 34 -11.87 6.25 15.70
CA MET A 34 -10.45 6.09 16.00
C MET A 34 -9.56 6.61 14.85
N ALA A 35 -9.91 6.31 13.60
CA ALA A 35 -9.21 6.81 12.43
C ALA A 35 -9.28 8.35 12.33
N LEU A 36 -10.41 8.95 12.71
CA LEU A 36 -10.55 10.41 12.79
C LEU A 36 -9.75 11.01 13.95
N GLN A 37 -9.52 10.26 15.02
CA GLN A 37 -8.65 10.64 16.14
C GLN A 37 -7.16 10.48 15.81
N GLY A 38 -6.82 9.94 14.63
CA GLY A 38 -5.44 9.80 14.15
C GLY A 38 -4.87 8.38 14.25
N ASP A 39 -5.67 7.39 14.65
CA ASP A 39 -5.25 5.99 14.67
C ASP A 39 -4.97 5.50 13.24
N ALA A 40 -3.68 5.25 12.96
CA ALA A 40 -3.21 4.87 11.66
C ALA A 40 -3.71 3.47 11.23
N VAL A 41 -3.82 2.54 12.19
CA VAL A 41 -4.27 1.16 11.92
C VAL A 41 -5.76 1.15 11.62
N ALA A 42 -6.56 1.92 12.35
CA ALA A 42 -7.98 2.09 12.08
C ALA A 42 -8.21 2.75 10.72
N ALA A 43 -7.46 3.80 10.38
CA ALA A 43 -7.53 4.43 9.06
C ALA A 43 -7.17 3.45 7.93
N TYR A 44 -6.13 2.64 8.12
CA TYR A 44 -5.73 1.63 7.15
C TYR A 44 -6.76 0.52 6.98
N ARG A 45 -7.37 0.04 8.08
CA ARG A 45 -8.45 -0.94 8.03
C ARG A 45 -9.67 -0.41 7.30
N LEU A 46 -10.08 0.83 7.58
CA LEU A 46 -11.18 1.48 6.87
C LEU A 46 -10.90 1.63 5.38
N ALA A 47 -9.65 1.95 4.99
CA ALA A 47 -9.29 2.03 3.58
C ALA A 47 -9.63 0.71 2.86
N ARG A 48 -9.35 -0.44 3.48
CA ARG A 48 -9.60 -1.78 2.92
C ARG A 48 -11.09 -2.14 2.78
N ASP A 49 -11.99 -1.42 3.44
CA ASP A 49 -13.43 -1.57 3.25
C ASP A 49 -13.90 -0.95 1.91
N PHE A 50 -13.10 -0.08 1.31
CA PHE A 50 -13.38 0.54 0.01
C PHE A 50 -12.69 -0.21 -1.13
N PRO A 51 -13.25 -0.15 -2.36
CA PRO A 51 -12.59 -0.69 -3.54
C PRO A 51 -11.20 -0.09 -3.72
N GLN A 52 -10.21 -0.92 -4.05
CA GLN A 52 -8.84 -0.46 -4.31
C GLN A 52 -8.83 0.65 -5.36
N ASN A 53 -7.97 1.64 -5.16
CA ASN A 53 -7.83 2.82 -6.03
C ASN A 53 -9.06 3.76 -6.12
N SER A 54 -10.11 3.52 -5.33
CA SER A 54 -11.18 4.52 -5.17
C SER A 54 -10.70 5.76 -4.42
N ASP A 55 -11.40 6.89 -4.59
CA ASP A 55 -11.04 8.14 -3.91
C ASP A 55 -11.08 7.99 -2.39
N ASP A 56 -12.06 7.27 -1.85
CA ASP A 56 -12.16 6.99 -0.42
C ASP A 56 -11.05 6.07 0.08
N TYR A 57 -10.69 5.03 -0.69
CA TYR A 57 -9.54 4.18 -0.40
C TYR A 57 -8.26 5.03 -0.27
N LEU A 58 -7.95 5.83 -1.29
CA LEU A 58 -6.74 6.66 -1.30
C LEU A 58 -6.74 7.70 -0.17
N LYS A 59 -7.90 8.27 0.16
CA LYS A 59 -8.05 9.23 1.23
C LYS A 59 -7.74 8.64 2.61
N TRP A 60 -8.27 7.46 2.92
CA TRP A 60 -8.01 6.80 4.19
C TRP A 60 -6.60 6.22 4.28
N LEU A 61 -6.10 5.69 3.17
CA LEU A 61 -4.73 5.20 3.06
C LEU A 61 -3.71 6.32 3.26
N LYS A 62 -3.98 7.51 2.68
CA LYS A 62 -3.15 8.69 2.90
C LYS A 62 -3.14 9.11 4.36
N LYS A 63 -4.28 9.13 5.05
CA LYS A 63 -4.32 9.41 6.50
C LYS A 63 -3.46 8.43 7.30
N ALA A 64 -3.53 7.14 6.99
CA ALA A 64 -2.71 6.13 7.66
C ALA A 64 -1.21 6.32 7.34
N ALA A 65 -0.87 6.65 6.10
CA ALA A 65 0.49 6.92 5.66
C ALA A 65 1.07 8.19 6.32
N ASP A 66 0.26 9.23 6.46
CA ASP A 66 0.62 10.50 7.11
C ASP A 66 0.87 10.29 8.62
N SER A 67 0.11 9.40 9.26
CA SER A 67 0.38 8.94 10.64
C SER A 67 1.60 8.01 10.78
N GLY A 68 2.33 7.76 9.69
CA GLY A 68 3.60 7.01 9.71
C GLY A 68 3.48 5.49 9.54
N LEU A 69 2.29 4.96 9.26
CA LEU A 69 2.12 3.52 9.05
C LEU A 69 2.80 3.09 7.74
N THR A 70 3.83 2.26 7.85
CA THR A 70 4.68 1.90 6.71
C THR A 70 3.92 1.05 5.69
N ASN A 71 3.01 0.17 6.14
CA ASN A 71 2.11 -0.60 5.26
C ASN A 71 1.26 0.33 4.38
N ALA A 72 0.67 1.37 4.97
CA ALA A 72 -0.14 2.32 4.23
C ALA A 72 0.68 3.14 3.24
N LYS A 73 1.93 3.49 3.59
CA LYS A 73 2.85 4.16 2.65
C LYS A 73 3.14 3.29 1.44
N LEU A 74 3.43 2.01 1.63
CA LEU A 74 3.68 1.07 0.54
C LEU A 74 2.46 0.93 -0.37
N ASP A 75 1.29 0.66 0.22
CA ASP A 75 0.05 0.48 -0.55
C ASP A 75 -0.33 1.75 -1.33
N LEU A 76 -0.11 2.93 -0.73
CA LEU A 76 -0.36 4.21 -1.39
C LEU A 76 0.60 4.42 -2.56
N ALA A 77 1.87 4.08 -2.38
CA ALA A 77 2.87 4.16 -3.43
C ALA A 77 2.53 3.23 -4.60
N ILE A 78 2.07 2.01 -4.33
CA ILE A 78 1.63 1.05 -5.35
C ILE A 78 0.44 1.61 -6.13
N SER A 79 -0.59 2.11 -5.45
CA SER A 79 -1.75 2.74 -6.08
C SER A 79 -1.37 3.93 -6.96
N LEU A 80 -0.44 4.77 -6.50
CA LEU A 80 0.07 5.90 -7.27
C LEU A 80 0.87 5.43 -8.50
N ALA A 81 1.71 4.40 -8.37
CA ALA A 81 2.48 3.84 -9.48
C ALA A 81 1.58 3.25 -10.58
N GLN A 82 0.47 2.62 -10.20
CA GLN A 82 -0.50 2.02 -11.14
C GLN A 82 -1.22 3.06 -12.01
N SER A 83 -1.33 4.30 -11.56
CA SER A 83 -2.03 5.36 -12.29
C SER A 83 -1.33 5.85 -13.57
N LYS A 84 -0.09 5.39 -13.84
CA LYS A 84 0.75 5.68 -15.03
C LYS A 84 0.98 7.17 -15.34
N SER A 85 0.67 8.09 -14.43
CA SER A 85 0.96 9.52 -14.58
C SER A 85 2.36 9.82 -14.05
N VAL A 86 3.14 10.63 -14.78
CA VAL A 86 4.51 11.02 -14.38
C VAL A 86 4.53 11.68 -12.99
N SER A 87 3.57 12.58 -12.71
CA SER A 87 3.47 13.23 -11.40
C SER A 87 3.19 12.25 -10.27
N LYS A 88 2.31 11.27 -10.52
CA LYS A 88 1.98 10.24 -9.52
C LYS A 88 3.10 9.22 -9.36
N LEU A 89 3.87 8.93 -10.42
CA LEU A 89 5.07 8.08 -10.36
C LEU A 89 6.14 8.71 -9.46
N GLN A 90 6.34 10.02 -9.56
CA GLN A 90 7.30 10.74 -8.71
C GLN A 90 6.87 10.72 -7.24
N GLN A 91 5.56 10.90 -6.96
CA GLN A 91 5.00 10.77 -5.61
C GLN A 91 5.12 9.34 -5.08
N ALA A 92 4.85 8.33 -5.92
CA ALA A 92 5.03 6.93 -5.55
C ALA A 92 6.48 6.67 -5.12
N ALA A 93 7.45 7.14 -5.91
CA ALA A 93 8.85 6.99 -5.59
C ALA A 93 9.24 7.62 -4.24
N ASP A 94 8.70 8.79 -3.90
CA ASP A 94 8.96 9.41 -2.60
C ASP A 94 8.49 8.51 -1.44
N TYR A 95 7.27 7.98 -1.53
CA TYR A 95 6.77 7.03 -0.53
C TYR A 95 7.62 5.75 -0.46
N PHE A 96 8.06 5.21 -1.60
CA PHE A 96 9.00 4.07 -1.62
C PHE A 96 10.32 4.40 -0.92
N VAL A 97 10.89 5.59 -1.13
CA VAL A 97 12.10 6.03 -0.40
C VAL A 97 11.86 6.07 1.10
N GLN A 98 10.70 6.58 1.55
CA GLN A 98 10.35 6.58 2.97
C GLN A 98 10.21 5.16 3.54
N VAL A 99 9.61 4.23 2.78
CA VAL A 99 9.48 2.82 3.17
C VAL A 99 10.85 2.15 3.27
N LEU A 100 11.74 2.33 2.29
CA LEU A 100 13.08 1.74 2.27
C LEU A 100 13.99 2.26 3.40
N ARG A 101 13.75 3.49 3.85
CA ARG A 101 14.41 4.11 5.01
C ARG A 101 13.81 3.69 6.35
N SER A 102 12.63 3.09 6.36
CA SER A 102 12.00 2.60 7.59
C SER A 102 12.76 1.41 8.17
N LYS A 103 12.45 1.04 9.42
CA LYS A 103 13.01 -0.13 10.09
C LYS A 103 12.23 -1.42 9.82
N ASP A 104 11.13 -1.35 9.07
CA ASP A 104 10.25 -2.48 8.83
C ASP A 104 10.82 -3.36 7.71
N ARG A 105 11.54 -4.42 8.09
CA ARG A 105 12.18 -5.33 7.12
C ARG A 105 11.16 -5.99 6.19
N PHE A 106 10.02 -6.41 6.72
CA PHE A 106 9.03 -7.14 5.94
C PHE A 106 8.43 -6.26 4.84
N ILE A 107 8.11 -5.01 5.17
CA ILE A 107 7.55 -4.07 4.19
C ILE A 107 8.63 -3.57 3.22
N LYS A 108 9.89 -3.49 3.65
CA LYS A 108 11.02 -3.26 2.74
C LYS A 108 11.16 -4.36 1.70
N ASP A 109 11.13 -5.62 2.13
CA ASP A 109 11.25 -6.77 1.22
C ASP A 109 10.12 -6.74 0.17
N GLN A 110 8.87 -6.48 0.59
CA GLN A 110 7.75 -6.29 -0.34
C GLN A 110 7.95 -5.12 -1.30
N ALA A 111 8.49 -4.00 -0.80
CA ALA A 111 8.77 -2.84 -1.61
C ALA A 111 9.84 -3.12 -2.65
N GLU A 112 10.92 -3.80 -2.28
CA GLU A 112 12.00 -4.22 -3.17
C GLU A 112 11.50 -5.18 -4.26
N ASP A 113 10.67 -6.17 -3.88
CA ASP A 113 10.04 -7.09 -4.83
C ASP A 113 9.20 -6.35 -5.86
N PHE A 114 8.38 -5.40 -5.43
CA PHE A 114 7.58 -4.58 -6.35
C PHE A 114 8.46 -3.73 -7.27
N LEU A 115 9.51 -3.11 -6.73
CA LEU A 115 10.43 -2.28 -7.52
C LEU A 115 11.22 -3.08 -8.55
N SER A 116 11.61 -4.33 -8.23
CA SER A 116 12.32 -5.22 -9.16
C SER A 116 11.53 -5.49 -10.44
N GLN A 117 10.20 -5.47 -10.35
CA GLN A 117 9.28 -5.68 -11.47
C GLN A 117 8.98 -4.37 -12.23
N ASN A 118 9.29 -3.21 -11.66
CA ASN A 118 8.92 -1.89 -12.17
C ASN A 118 10.15 -1.02 -12.42
N ARG A 119 10.88 -1.30 -13.52
CA ARG A 119 12.15 -0.64 -13.86
C ARG A 119 12.09 0.90 -13.83
N SER A 120 11.04 1.50 -14.39
CA SER A 120 10.89 2.97 -14.43
C SER A 120 10.72 3.58 -13.05
N LEU A 121 9.96 2.91 -12.17
CA LEU A 121 9.77 3.35 -10.79
C LEU A 121 11.04 3.17 -9.98
N PHE A 122 11.74 2.04 -10.13
CA PHE A 122 13.01 1.79 -9.47
C PHE A 122 14.07 2.85 -9.82
N ALA A 123 14.16 3.24 -11.10
CA ALA A 123 15.06 4.31 -11.53
C ALA A 123 14.75 5.65 -10.83
N GLU A 124 13.47 5.98 -10.68
CA GLU A 124 13.02 7.20 -10.00
C GLU A 124 13.33 7.16 -8.49
N VAL A 125 13.04 6.04 -7.83
CA VAL A 125 13.36 5.81 -6.41
C VAL A 125 14.86 5.96 -6.15
N THR A 126 15.69 5.36 -7.00
CA THR A 126 17.16 5.46 -6.91
C THR A 126 17.64 6.90 -7.13
N ARG A 127 17.04 7.62 -8.09
CA ARG A 127 17.33 9.05 -8.33
C ARG A 127 17.05 9.88 -7.09
N GLN A 128 15.90 9.68 -6.45
CA GLN A 128 15.50 10.43 -5.26
C GLN A 128 16.36 10.09 -4.02
N MET A 129 16.78 8.83 -3.86
CA MET A 129 17.72 8.47 -2.78
C MET A 129 19.11 9.10 -2.96
N ASN A 130 19.60 9.19 -4.19
CA ASN A 130 20.94 9.69 -4.50
C ASN A 130 21.00 11.21 -4.72
N GLY A 131 19.86 11.89 -4.85
CA GLY A 131 19.75 13.32 -5.15
C GLY A 131 20.38 14.26 -4.11
N ASN A 132 20.70 13.78 -2.88
CA ASN A 132 21.45 14.55 -1.88
C ASN A 132 22.98 14.50 -2.07
N LYS A 133 23.48 13.85 -3.13
CA LYS A 133 24.89 13.85 -3.56
C LYS A 133 25.08 14.46 -4.96
N ILE A 134 24.29 15.47 -5.33
CA ILE A 134 24.72 16.36 -6.42
C ILE A 134 25.73 17.35 -5.83
N THR A 135 26.97 16.88 -5.69
CA THR A 135 28.12 17.78 -5.71
C THR A 135 28.04 18.58 -6.99
N SER A 136 28.21 19.89 -6.87
CA SER A 136 28.54 20.81 -7.96
C SER A 136 29.43 20.13 -9.01
N SER A 137 28.87 19.72 -10.14
CA SER A 137 29.61 19.22 -11.31
C SER A 137 28.69 19.32 -12.52
N SER A 138 28.78 20.49 -13.14
CA SER A 138 28.63 20.75 -14.59
C SER A 138 28.01 19.65 -15.46
N ASN A 139 26.86 20.00 -16.05
CA ASN A 139 26.37 19.64 -17.39
C ASN A 139 26.65 18.22 -17.90
N HIS A 140 25.65 17.32 -17.79
CA HIS A 140 25.48 16.26 -18.80
C HIS A 140 24.01 16.13 -19.23
N PHE A 141 23.78 16.62 -20.45
CA PHE A 141 22.61 16.47 -21.29
C PHE A 141 22.79 15.19 -22.13
N PHE A 142 21.86 14.23 -22.00
CA PHE A 142 21.61 13.05 -22.87
C PHE A 142 22.72 12.01 -23.15
N ALA A 143 22.62 10.81 -22.53
CA ALA A 143 22.88 9.49 -23.15
C ALA A 143 22.40 8.35 -22.21
N PRO A 144 21.79 7.26 -22.71
CA PRO A 144 21.56 6.06 -21.91
C PRO A 144 22.87 5.26 -21.84
N ASP A 145 23.57 5.37 -20.71
CA ASP A 145 24.79 4.62 -20.43
C ASP A 145 24.46 3.13 -20.19
N PRO A 146 24.89 2.19 -21.05
CA PRO A 146 24.61 0.77 -20.90
C PRO A 146 25.29 0.14 -19.67
N ALA A 147 26.28 0.80 -19.06
CA ALA A 147 26.94 0.31 -17.84
C ALA A 147 26.07 0.45 -16.57
N ARG A 148 24.99 1.26 -16.60
CA ARG A 148 24.15 1.51 -15.42
C ARG A 148 23.13 0.40 -15.13
N VAL A 149 23.05 -0.63 -15.98
CA VAL A 149 22.12 -1.76 -15.76
C VAL A 149 22.72 -2.78 -14.79
N GLU A 150 24.05 -2.92 -14.75
CA GLU A 150 24.73 -3.89 -13.87
C GLU A 150 24.78 -3.44 -12.40
N ASP A 151 24.70 -2.14 -12.14
CA ASP A 151 24.75 -1.55 -10.79
C ASP A 151 23.44 -1.73 -10.00
N ASN A 152 22.33 -2.03 -10.67
CA ASN A 152 21.02 -2.20 -10.03
C ASN A 152 20.97 -3.46 -9.14
N ASN A 153 21.76 -4.49 -9.46
CA ASN A 153 21.95 -5.66 -8.58
C ASN A 153 22.88 -5.35 -7.39
N GLN A 154 23.78 -4.37 -7.51
CA GLN A 154 24.65 -3.97 -6.41
C GLN A 154 23.94 -3.08 -5.39
N VAL A 155 22.98 -2.24 -5.80
CA VAL A 155 22.17 -1.45 -4.84
C VAL A 155 21.27 -2.36 -4.00
N LEU A 156 20.64 -3.38 -4.61
CA LEU A 156 19.89 -4.40 -3.89
C LEU A 156 20.82 -5.29 -3.02
N ALA A 157 22.03 -5.62 -3.50
CA ALA A 157 23.01 -6.36 -2.71
C ALA A 157 23.56 -5.55 -1.53
N ALA A 158 23.81 -4.25 -1.70
CA ALA A 158 24.31 -3.34 -0.67
C ALA A 158 23.30 -3.09 0.45
N LEU A 159 22.00 -3.26 0.17
CA LEU A 159 20.93 -3.23 1.18
C LEU A 159 20.81 -4.55 1.97
N LYS A 160 21.28 -5.68 1.42
CA LYS A 160 21.27 -7.01 2.04
C LYS A 160 22.48 -7.28 2.94
N VAL A 161 23.50 -6.41 2.94
CA VAL A 161 24.71 -6.53 3.77
C VAL A 161 24.64 -5.55 4.94
N LYS A 162 23.82 -5.86 5.95
CA LYS A 162 24.01 -5.36 7.33
C LYS A 162 23.23 -6.15 8.36
#